data_AF-A0A6I5UY51-F1
#
_entry.id   AF-A0A6I5UY51-F1
#
_cell.length_a   1.000
_cell.length_b   1.000
_cell.length_c   1.000
_cell.angle_alpha   90.00
_cell.angle_beta   90.00
_cell.angle_gamma   90.00
#
_symmetry.space_group_name_H-M   'P 1'
#
loop_
_entity.id
_entity.type
_entity.pdbx_description
1 polymer ?
#
loop_
_entity_poly.entity_id
_entity_poly.type
_entity_poly.pdbx_seq_one_letter_code
_entity_poly.pdbx_strand_id
1 'polypeptide(L)'
;MKIKVILIIILFVVIAISSIKYIDLCISKKYETQLEGLSPTKEQLEEVNNLEKKIDGDKKIAFSIIVLSLVAIYPISLMKK
;
A
#
# COMPACT_ATOMS: atom_id res chain seq x y z
N MET A 1 -9.62 29.19 2.90
CA MET A 1 -8.20 28.95 2.49
C MET A 1 -7.39 28.09 3.46
N LYS A 2 -7.24 28.46 4.75
CA LYS A 2 -6.40 27.71 5.73
C LYS A 2 -6.78 26.22 5.87
N ILE A 3 -8.08 25.89 5.90
CA ILE A 3 -8.58 24.51 6.01
C ILE A 3 -8.20 23.64 4.81
N LYS A 4 -8.23 24.19 3.58
CA LYS A 4 -7.85 23.44 2.36
C LYS A 4 -6.37 23.06 2.38
N VAL A 5 -5.52 23.98 2.84
CA VAL A 5 -4.09 23.74 3.00
C VAL A 5 -3.85 22.61 4.00
N ILE A 6 -4.54 22.65 5.15
CA ILE A 6 -4.45 21.58 6.16
C ILE A 6 -4.91 20.23 5.58
N LEU A 7 -6.02 20.20 4.84
CA LEU A 7 -6.53 18.98 4.19
C LEU A 7 -5.55 18.41 3.15
N ILE A 8 -4.93 19.26 2.34
CA ILE A 8 -3.93 18.85 1.35
C ILE A 8 -2.68 18.28 2.06
N ILE A 9 -2.23 18.91 3.16
CA ILE A 9 -1.10 18.41 3.95
C ILE A 9 -1.41 17.03 4.52
N ILE A 10 -2.61 16.83 5.10
CA ILE A 10 -3.03 15.53 5.63
C ILE A 10 -3.05 14.48 4.52
N LEU A 11 -3.60 14.80 3.35
CA LEU A 11 -3.60 13.90 2.19
C LEU A 11 -2.18 13.53 1.75
N PHE A 12 -1.27 14.49 1.72
CA PHE A 12 0.13 14.23 1.39
C PHE A 12 0.79 13.26 2.39
N VAL A 13 0.52 13.43 3.69
CA VAL A 13 1.03 12.53 4.74
C VAL A 13 0.46 11.12 4.56
N VAL A 14 -0.85 11.00 4.28
CA VAL A 14 -1.49 9.70 4.02
C VAL A 14 -0.90 9.01 2.80
N ILE A 15 -0.66 9.76 1.71
CA ILE A 15 -0.02 9.23 0.50
C ILE A 15 1.40 8.75 0.80
N ALA A 16 2.19 9.54 1.55
CA ALA A 16 3.57 9.19 1.88
C ALA A 16 3.63 7.89 2.72
N ILE A 17 2.84 7.79 3.78
CA ILE A 17 2.78 6.61 4.65
C ILE A 17 2.32 5.37 3.86
N SER A 18 1.28 5.52 3.03
CA SER A 18 0.76 4.42 2.22
C SER A 18 1.77 3.95 1.16
N SER A 19 2.53 4.88 0.60
CA SER A 19 3.57 4.57 -0.39
C SER A 19 4.74 3.81 0.24
N ILE A 20 5.18 4.21 1.44
CA ILE A 20 6.21 3.48 2.20
C ILE A 20 5.73 2.05 2.48
N LYS A 21 4.50 1.90 2.97
CA LYS A 21 3.91 0.57 3.25
C LYS A 21 3.79 -0.29 1.98
N TYR A 22 3.42 0.31 0.86
CA TYR A 22 3.35 -0.40 -0.42
C TYR A 22 4.72 -0.90 -0.88
N ILE A 23 5.76 -0.07 -0.77
CA ILE A 23 7.15 -0.44 -1.10
C ILE A 23 7.63 -1.58 -0.19
N ASP A 24 7.37 -1.48 1.12
CA ASP A 24 7.72 -2.51 2.10
C ASP A 24 7.09 -3.87 1.77
N LEU A 25 5.78 -3.89 1.46
CA LEU A 25 5.08 -5.10 1.02
C LEU A 25 5.62 -5.63 -0.33
N CYS A 26 6.05 -4.75 -1.24
CA CYS A 26 6.68 -5.15 -2.50
C CYS A 26 8.04 -5.81 -2.29
N ILE A 27 8.83 -5.30 -1.35
CA ILE A 27 10.12 -5.86 -0.98
C ILE A 27 9.95 -7.22 -0.26
N SER A 28 9.00 -7.32 0.66
CA SER A 28 8.70 -8.57 1.38
C SER A 28 8.42 -9.74 0.43
N LYS A 29 7.63 -9.53 -0.64
CA LYS A 29 7.36 -10.54 -1.67
C LYS A 29 8.63 -11.06 -2.37
N LYS A 30 9.66 -10.23 -2.52
CA LYS A 30 10.95 -10.59 -3.16
C LYS A 30 11.83 -11.48 -2.28
N TYR A 31 11.65 -11.42 -0.97
CA TYR A 31 12.38 -12.27 -0.02
C TYR A 31 11.71 -13.64 0.15
N GLU A 32 10.37 -13.72 0.08
CA GLU A 32 9.65 -15.00 0.08
C GLU A 32 9.99 -15.87 -1.14
N THR A 33 10.15 -15.28 -2.33
CA THR A 33 10.52 -16.04 -3.55
C THR A 33 11.93 -16.66 -3.47
N GLN A 34 12.80 -16.20 -2.55
CA GLN A 34 14.12 -16.79 -2.36
C GLN A 34 14.09 -18.02 -1.45
N LEU A 35 13.05 -18.20 -0.63
CA LEU A 35 12.84 -19.38 0.21
C LEU A 35 12.36 -20.60 -0.60
N GLU A 36 11.72 -20.41 -1.75
CA GLU A 36 11.37 -21.51 -2.67
C GLU A 36 12.60 -22.28 -3.17
N GLY A 37 13.79 -21.68 -3.15
CA GLY A 37 15.06 -22.34 -3.49
C GLY A 37 15.55 -23.38 -2.47
N LEU A 38 14.92 -23.50 -1.29
CA LEU A 38 15.39 -24.35 -0.18
C LEU A 38 14.66 -25.70 -0.02
N SER A 39 13.95 -26.20 -1.03
CA SER A 39 13.20 -27.48 -0.98
C SER A 39 12.30 -27.64 0.28
N PRO A 40 11.34 -26.71 0.50
CA PRO A 40 10.47 -26.73 1.68
C PRO A 40 9.45 -27.88 1.67
N THR A 41 8.89 -28.23 2.84
CA THR A 41 7.80 -29.20 2.97
C THR A 41 6.46 -28.66 2.44
N LYS A 42 5.51 -29.55 2.12
CA LYS A 42 4.18 -29.17 1.60
C LYS A 42 3.41 -28.21 2.51
N GLU A 43 3.52 -28.37 3.83
CA GLU A 43 2.90 -27.48 4.81
C GLU A 43 3.49 -26.06 4.76
N GLN A 44 4.81 -25.94 4.56
CA GLN A 44 5.49 -24.65 4.41
C GLN A 44 5.09 -23.94 3.10
N LEU A 45 4.87 -24.70 2.01
CA LEU A 45 4.38 -24.14 0.74
C LEU A 45 2.95 -23.59 0.85
N GLU A 46 2.08 -24.22 1.64
CA GLU A 46 0.72 -23.74 1.85
C GLU A 46 0.69 -22.48 2.72
N GLU A 47 1.55 -22.43 3.75
CA GLU A 47 1.71 -21.25 4.61
C GLU A 47 2.25 -20.05 3.83
N VAL A 48 3.28 -20.25 3.00
CA VAL A 48 3.84 -19.20 2.11
C VAL A 48 2.80 -18.71 1.11
N ASN A 49 2.02 -19.60 0.47
CA ASN A 49 0.95 -19.18 -0.44
C ASN A 49 -0.13 -18.33 0.24
N ASN A 50 -0.49 -18.67 1.49
CA ASN A 50 -1.46 -17.89 2.25
C ASN A 50 -0.91 -16.53 2.65
N LEU A 51 0.37 -16.46 3.03
CA LEU A 51 1.08 -15.21 3.30
C LEU A 51 1.16 -14.34 2.04
N GLU A 52 1.50 -14.92 0.89
CA GLU A 52 1.57 -14.19 -0.38
C GLU A 52 0.21 -13.61 -0.77
N LYS A 53 -0.87 -14.39 -0.65
CA LYS A 53 -2.24 -13.90 -0.89
C LYS A 53 -2.61 -12.73 0.02
N LYS A 54 -2.21 -12.79 1.29
CA LYS A 54 -2.46 -11.72 2.26
C LYS A 54 -1.66 -10.46 1.91
N ILE A 55 -0.39 -10.61 1.56
CA ILE A 55 0.49 -9.51 1.12
C ILE A 55 -0.04 -8.86 -0.16
N ASP A 56 -0.50 -9.64 -1.15
CA ASP A 56 -1.10 -9.10 -2.37
C ASP A 56 -2.42 -8.37 -2.10
N GLY A 57 -3.22 -8.85 -1.14
CA GLY A 57 -4.39 -8.15 -0.64
C GLY A 57 -4.03 -6.79 -0.02
N ASP A 58 -3.06 -6.78 0.89
CA ASP A 58 -2.59 -5.57 1.57
C ASP A 58 -1.96 -4.56 0.59
N LYS A 59 -1.27 -5.03 -0.45
CA LYS A 59 -0.78 -4.19 -1.56
C LYS A 59 -1.91 -3.49 -2.29
N LYS A 60 -2.98 -4.23 -2.64
CA LYS A 60 -4.15 -3.65 -3.31
C LYS A 60 -4.84 -2.62 -2.45
N ILE A 61 -4.93 -2.85 -1.13
CA ILE A 61 -5.49 -1.89 -0.17
C ILE A 61 -4.63 -0.62 -0.12
N ALA A 62 -3.32 -0.77 0.08
CA ALA A 62 -2.39 0.37 0.13
C ALA A 62 -2.43 1.19 -1.16
N PHE A 63 -2.45 0.52 -2.31
CA PHE A 63 -2.59 1.18 -3.62
C PHE A 63 -3.93 1.90 -3.77
N SER A 64 -5.03 1.27 -3.34
CA SER A 64 -6.36 1.89 -3.40
C SER A 64 -6.44 3.16 -2.55
N ILE A 65 -5.81 3.17 -1.36
CA ILE A 65 -5.72 4.35 -0.50
C ILE A 65 -4.95 5.48 -1.19
N ILE A 66 -3.84 5.17 -1.88
CA ILE A 66 -3.06 6.15 -2.65
C ILE A 66 -3.93 6.76 -3.77
N VAL A 67 -4.59 5.91 -4.56
CA VAL A 67 -5.44 6.37 -5.67
C VAL A 67 -6.60 7.22 -5.18
N LEU A 68 -7.32 6.79 -4.14
CA LEU A 68 -8.42 7.55 -3.54
C LEU A 68 -7.94 8.90 -2.99
N SER A 69 -6.77 8.92 -2.35
CA SER A 69 -6.18 10.15 -1.81
C SER A 69 -5.84 11.13 -2.93
N LEU A 70 -5.28 10.66 -4.05
CA LEU A 70 -4.99 11.49 -5.22
C LEU A 70 -6.26 12.03 -5.88
N VAL A 71 -7.29 11.19 -6.05
CA VAL A 71 -8.58 11.60 -6.61
C VAL A 71 -9.24 12.66 -5.72
N ALA A 72 -9.08 12.59 -4.40
CA ALA A 72 -9.63 13.55 -3.45
C ALA A 72 -8.95 14.95 -3.53
N ILE A 73 -7.73 15.06 -4.07
CA ILE A 73 -7.04 16.35 -4.21
C ILE A 73 -7.81 17.29 -5.14
N TYR A 74 -8.37 16.76 -6.24
CA TYR A 74 -9.08 17.54 -7.24
C TYR A 74 -10.32 18.28 -6.68
N PRO A 75 -11.32 17.62 -6.05
CA PRO A 75 -12.47 18.30 -5.48
C PRO A 75 -12.09 19.27 -4.35
N ILE A 76 -11.07 18.96 -3.54
CA ILE A 76 -10.60 19.85 -2.47
C ILE A 76 -10.00 21.14 -3.06
N SER A 77 -9.28 21.04 -4.18
CA SER A 77 -8.75 22.20 -4.89
C SER A 77 -9.85 23.06 -5.53
N LEU A 78 -10.96 22.44 -5.96
CA LEU A 78 -12.11 23.12 -6.56
C LEU A 78 -13.09 23.72 -5.55
N MET A 79 -13.03 23.36 -4.28
CA MET A 79 -13.87 23.99 -3.25
C MET A 79 -13.71 25.51 -3.35
N LYS A 80 -14.81 26.27 -3.42
CA LYS A 80 -14.76 27.75 -3.42
C LYS A 80 -14.41 28.28 -2.02
N LYS A 81 -14.02 29.55 -1.95
CA LYS A 81 -13.18 30.15 -0.89
C LYS A 81 -13.63 29.86 0.54
#